data_AF-A0A1H7ISR2-F1
#
_entry.id   AF-A0A1H7ISR2-F1
#
_cell.length_a   1.000
_cell.length_b   1.000
_cell.length_c   1.000
_cell.angle_alpha   90.00
_cell.angle_beta   90.00
_cell.angle_gamma   90.00
#
_symmetry.space_group_name_H-M   'P 1'
#
loop_
_entity.id
_entity.type
_entity.pdbx_description
1 polymer ?
#
loop_
_entity_poly.entity_id
_entity_poly.type
_entity_poly.pdbx_seq_one_letter_code
_entity_poly.pdbx_strand_id
1 'polypeptide(L)'
;MKETVEFRIFKDYYHLLSKPNNAKYNGVVYVIEVEKEDPLYNEIGRLNKSVKEKYSEYFFGYYSIKRKYSKKELEGATLLHLKIKTTFEPAGEECGTMYDEVTACAICGANRKQINPLTLMKGSVPKKDIARTIAGEVVVSEKFAAAFKQRGLKGALLEPVVFKKGASNYYQLIASTEIELSHHTVVGGDPFDLGIEGGEALEFTVSGGYPVEFEKEVYKCPKGHTIGLNLLSEPYVLNSQLIGEYDFFASKQKIGVKRGLLRPEPIYFCSQAFRKMIEEEKLSGFEFEITHIE
;
A
#
# COMPACT_ATOMS: atom_id res chain seq x y z
N MET A 1 8.27 15.76 12.49
CA MET A 1 7.17 14.99 11.88
C MET A 1 6.21 14.63 13.00
N LYS A 2 4.91 14.61 12.76
CA LYS A 2 3.92 14.14 13.74
C LYS A 2 3.25 12.86 13.22
N GLU A 3 3.45 11.75 13.93
CA GLU A 3 2.84 10.46 13.64
C GLU A 3 1.72 10.19 14.66
N THR A 4 0.57 9.74 14.15
CA THR A 4 -0.57 9.32 14.97
C THR A 4 -1.11 8.01 14.42
N VAL A 5 -1.54 7.11 15.30
CA VAL A 5 -2.18 5.85 14.93
C VAL A 5 -3.65 5.91 15.31
N GLU A 6 -4.52 5.78 14.30
CA GLU A 6 -5.96 5.57 14.50
C GLU A 6 -6.19 4.07 14.76
N PHE A 7 -6.89 3.74 15.84
CA PHE A 7 -7.40 2.39 16.10
C PHE A 7 -8.92 2.38 16.11
N ARG A 8 -9.51 1.32 15.56
CA ARG A 8 -10.96 1.04 15.61
C ARG A 8 -11.23 -0.14 16.52
N ILE A 9 -11.48 0.16 17.79
CA ILE A 9 -11.65 -0.79 18.88
C ILE A 9 -13.08 -1.33 18.85
N PHE A 10 -13.23 -2.65 18.96
CA PHE A 10 -14.55 -3.27 19.02
C PHE A 10 -15.30 -2.84 20.29
N LYS A 11 -16.61 -2.62 20.15
CA LYS A 11 -17.47 -2.16 21.25
C LYS A 11 -17.36 -3.05 22.49
N ASP A 12 -17.32 -4.36 22.28
CA ASP A 12 -17.32 -5.34 23.36
C ASP A 12 -16.04 -5.30 24.20
N TYR A 13 -14.94 -4.80 23.64
CA TYR A 13 -13.66 -4.71 24.34
C TYR A 13 -13.29 -3.30 24.83
N TYR A 14 -14.01 -2.26 24.38
CA TYR A 14 -13.69 -0.87 24.72
C TYR A 14 -13.68 -0.57 26.23
N HIS A 15 -14.47 -1.31 27.01
CA HIS A 15 -14.54 -1.16 28.47
C HIS A 15 -13.22 -1.53 29.18
N LEU A 16 -12.32 -2.27 28.51
CA LEU A 16 -11.01 -2.65 29.04
C LEU A 16 -9.97 -1.50 28.97
N LEU A 17 -10.23 -0.47 28.16
CA LEU A 17 -9.30 0.63 27.93
C LEU A 17 -9.43 1.72 29.01
N SER A 18 -8.31 2.12 29.60
CA SER A 18 -8.20 3.14 30.64
C SER A 18 -8.94 4.44 30.30
N LYS A 19 -9.54 5.05 31.32
CA LYS A 19 -10.30 6.31 31.25
C LYS A 19 -9.68 7.37 32.16
N PRO A 20 -9.81 8.67 31.83
CA PRO A 20 -10.44 9.23 30.62
C PRO A 20 -9.59 9.01 29.37
N ASN A 21 -10.24 8.92 28.20
CA ASN A 21 -9.56 8.91 26.90
C ASN A 21 -10.39 9.64 25.83
N ASN A 22 -9.80 9.87 24.66
CA ASN A 22 -10.37 10.67 23.57
C ASN A 22 -11.18 9.85 22.54
N ALA A 23 -11.52 8.59 22.84
CA ALA A 23 -12.20 7.73 21.88
C ALA A 23 -13.64 8.17 21.59
N LYS A 24 -14.07 8.03 20.33
CA LYS A 24 -15.42 8.40 19.85
C LYS A 24 -16.13 7.19 19.25
N TYR A 25 -17.35 6.92 19.69
CA TYR A 25 -18.19 5.87 19.11
C TYR A 25 -18.80 6.34 17.79
N ASN A 26 -18.67 5.54 16.72
CA ASN A 26 -19.19 5.88 15.38
C ASN A 26 -20.45 5.08 14.99
N GLY A 27 -21.06 4.36 15.93
CA GLY A 27 -22.20 3.48 15.68
C GLY A 27 -21.84 1.98 15.64
N VAL A 28 -20.58 1.64 15.35
CA VAL A 28 -20.10 0.23 15.28
C VAL A 28 -18.90 -0.01 16.18
N VAL A 29 -17.92 0.89 16.17
CA VAL A 29 -16.64 0.77 16.87
C VAL A 29 -16.31 2.07 17.60
N TYR A 30 -15.38 2.01 18.55
CA TYR A 30 -14.74 3.18 19.14
C TYR A 30 -13.50 3.54 18.34
N VAL A 31 -13.44 4.76 17.83
CA VAL A 31 -12.30 5.30 17.11
C VAL A 31 -11.45 6.11 18.08
N ILE A 32 -10.16 5.77 18.21
CA ILE A 32 -9.20 6.48 19.03
C ILE A 32 -7.95 6.83 18.21
N GLU A 33 -7.43 8.03 18.38
CA GLU A 33 -6.15 8.46 17.79
C GLU A 33 -5.15 8.68 18.92
N VAL A 34 -4.00 8.01 18.84
CA VAL A 34 -2.93 8.07 19.83
C VAL A 34 -1.58 8.29 19.14
N GLU A 35 -0.65 8.94 19.83
CA GLU A 35 0.77 9.01 19.43
C GLU A 35 1.49 7.76 19.95
N LYS A 36 2.62 7.36 19.35
CA LYS A 36 3.34 6.14 19.76
C LYS A 36 3.89 6.22 21.19
N GLU A 37 4.19 7.44 21.63
CA GLU A 37 4.70 7.76 22.97
C GLU A 37 3.58 7.81 24.02
N ASP A 38 2.30 7.82 23.60
CA ASP A 38 1.16 7.81 24.52
C ASP A 38 1.08 6.44 25.24
N PRO A 39 0.97 6.41 26.58
CA PRO A 39 0.75 5.17 27.33
C PRO A 39 -0.42 4.32 26.81
N LEU A 40 -1.46 4.95 26.25
CA LEU A 40 -2.59 4.27 25.64
C LEU A 40 -2.18 3.42 24.42
N TYR A 41 -1.16 3.82 23.65
CA TYR A 41 -0.65 3.02 22.54
C TYR A 41 -0.15 1.65 23.03
N ASN A 42 0.67 1.65 24.08
CA ASN A 42 1.19 0.43 24.68
C ASN A 42 0.08 -0.39 25.36
N GLU A 43 -0.91 0.26 25.98
CA GLU A 43 -2.08 -0.42 26.54
C GLU A 43 -2.89 -1.15 25.47
N ILE A 44 -3.17 -0.50 24.33
CA ILE A 44 -3.88 -1.12 23.20
C ILE A 44 -3.15 -2.37 22.72
N GLY A 45 -1.82 -2.31 22.59
CA GLY A 45 -1.01 -3.46 22.20
C GLY A 45 -1.11 -4.63 23.19
N ARG A 46 -1.02 -4.34 24.50
CA ARG A 46 -1.20 -5.37 25.55
C ARG A 46 -2.61 -5.98 25.51
N LEU A 47 -3.64 -5.15 25.39
CA LEU A 47 -5.03 -5.62 25.32
C LEU A 47 -5.29 -6.45 24.06
N ASN A 48 -4.72 -6.07 22.91
CA ASN A 48 -4.81 -6.87 21.68
C ASN A 48 -4.24 -8.26 21.88
N LYS A 49 -3.04 -8.36 22.49
CA LYS A 49 -2.44 -9.65 22.83
C LYS A 49 -3.31 -10.45 23.79
N SER A 50 -3.79 -9.83 24.88
CA SER A 50 -4.61 -10.53 25.88
C SER A 50 -5.96 -11.01 25.33
N VAL A 51 -6.62 -10.23 24.47
CA VAL A 51 -7.87 -10.66 23.83
C VAL A 51 -7.63 -11.81 22.86
N LYS A 52 -6.55 -11.75 22.07
CA LYS A 52 -6.15 -12.83 21.16
C LYS A 52 -5.86 -14.13 21.91
N GLU A 53 -5.10 -14.06 23.01
CA GLU A 53 -4.75 -15.24 23.81
C GLU A 53 -5.94 -15.85 24.56
N LYS A 54 -6.86 -15.01 25.05
CA LYS A 54 -7.96 -15.49 25.91
C LYS A 54 -9.20 -15.92 25.13
N TYR A 55 -9.47 -15.26 24.00
CA TYR A 55 -10.72 -15.42 23.27
C TYR A 55 -10.53 -15.84 21.81
N SER A 56 -9.29 -15.91 21.31
CA SER A 56 -9.01 -16.07 19.87
C SER A 56 -9.67 -14.98 19.01
N GLU A 57 -9.83 -13.79 19.58
CA GLU A 57 -10.43 -12.62 18.94
C GLU A 57 -9.43 -11.46 18.85
N TYR A 58 -9.83 -10.36 18.19
CA TYR A 58 -9.01 -9.16 18.07
C TYR A 58 -9.58 -8.03 18.92
N PHE A 59 -8.71 -7.20 19.51
CA PHE A 59 -9.16 -6.04 20.30
C PHE A 59 -9.61 -4.87 19.42
N PHE A 60 -8.96 -4.70 18.27
CA PHE A 60 -9.32 -3.73 17.24
C PHE A 60 -9.46 -4.43 15.89
N GLY A 61 -10.38 -3.96 15.05
CA GLY A 61 -10.61 -4.52 13.72
C GLY A 61 -9.87 -3.79 12.59
N TYR A 62 -9.32 -2.61 12.88
CA TYR A 62 -8.63 -1.78 11.90
C TYR A 62 -7.69 -0.80 12.59
N TYR A 63 -6.61 -0.45 11.88
CA TYR A 63 -5.70 0.62 12.26
C TYR A 63 -5.27 1.45 11.04
N SER A 64 -4.84 2.68 11.26
CA SER A 64 -4.26 3.52 10.22
C SER A 64 -3.17 4.42 10.81
N ILE A 65 -1.97 4.37 10.24
CA ILE A 65 -0.86 5.24 10.62
C ILE A 65 -0.90 6.49 9.74
N LYS A 66 -1.03 7.65 10.38
CA LYS A 66 -1.09 8.96 9.73
C LYS A 66 0.15 9.75 10.09
N ARG A 67 0.85 10.27 9.08
CA ARG A 67 2.03 11.12 9.25
C ARG A 67 1.75 12.50 8.71
N LYS A 68 2.09 13.53 9.49
CA LYS A 68 2.00 14.93 9.08
C LYS A 68 3.39 15.54 9.10
N TYR A 69 3.73 16.15 7.98
CA TYR A 69 4.99 16.85 7.78
C TYR A 69 4.74 18.34 7.64
N SER A 70 5.67 19.12 8.17
CA SER A 70 5.80 20.52 7.80
C SER A 70 6.28 20.65 6.36
N LYS A 71 6.01 21.81 5.75
CA LYS A 71 6.50 22.14 4.41
C LYS A 71 8.02 22.01 4.31
N LYS A 72 8.74 22.49 5.33
CA LYS A 72 10.21 22.44 5.41
C LYS A 72 10.75 21.00 5.42
N GLU A 73 10.08 20.09 6.12
CA GLU A 73 10.46 18.68 6.16
C GLU A 73 10.32 18.02 4.80
N LEU A 74 9.19 18.25 4.11
CA LEU A 74 8.99 17.71 2.76
C LEU A 74 9.93 18.33 1.72
N GLU A 75 10.23 19.63 1.81
CA GLU A 75 11.18 20.31 0.91
C GLU A 75 12.64 19.85 1.14
N GLY A 76 12.99 19.48 2.37
CA GLY A 76 14.33 19.01 2.71
C GLY A 76 14.61 17.55 2.38
N ALA A 77 13.60 16.76 2.07
CA ALA A 77 13.76 15.34 1.75
C ALA A 77 14.37 15.15 0.34
N THR A 78 15.40 14.31 0.21
CA THR A 78 15.98 13.97 -1.10
C THR A 78 15.04 13.07 -1.92
N LEU A 79 14.41 12.12 -1.23
CA LEU A 79 13.53 11.10 -1.81
C LEU A 79 12.24 11.06 -1.01
N LEU A 80 11.12 10.83 -1.71
CA LEU A 80 9.80 10.78 -1.12
C LEU A 80 9.12 9.46 -1.45
N HIS A 81 8.35 8.94 -0.50
CA HIS A 81 7.42 7.85 -0.71
C HIS A 81 6.14 8.42 -1.33
N LEU A 82 5.79 7.92 -2.52
CA LEU A 82 4.55 8.25 -3.22
C LEU A 82 3.43 7.29 -2.79
N LYS A 83 2.54 7.76 -1.91
CA LYS A 83 1.35 7.01 -1.50
C LYS A 83 0.19 7.27 -2.45
N ILE A 84 -0.19 6.28 -3.25
CA ILE A 84 -1.39 6.34 -4.07
C ILE A 84 -2.62 6.09 -3.17
N LYS A 85 -3.48 7.11 -3.03
CA LYS A 85 -4.61 7.11 -2.09
C LYS A 85 -5.89 6.51 -2.64
N THR A 86 -5.98 6.41 -3.96
CA THR A 86 -7.22 6.00 -4.64
C THR A 86 -7.04 4.60 -5.19
N THR A 87 -7.73 3.65 -4.57
CA THR A 87 -7.85 2.27 -5.04
C THR A 87 -9.22 2.06 -5.68
N PHE A 88 -9.31 1.27 -6.75
CA PHE A 88 -10.58 0.94 -7.41
C PHE A 88 -10.63 -0.50 -7.94
N GLU A 89 -11.83 -0.99 -8.18
CA GLU A 89 -12.13 -2.31 -8.72
C GLU A 89 -12.87 -2.18 -10.07
N PRO A 90 -12.84 -3.18 -10.95
CA PRO A 90 -12.18 -4.48 -10.80
C PRO A 90 -10.66 -4.42 -11.08
N ALA A 91 -9.97 -5.53 -10.82
CA ALA A 91 -8.57 -5.73 -11.23
C ALA A 91 -8.44 -5.82 -12.76
N GLY A 92 -7.21 -5.65 -13.27
CA GLY A 92 -6.92 -5.78 -14.70
C GLY A 92 -7.30 -7.16 -15.26
N GLU A 93 -7.08 -8.24 -14.52
CA GLU A 93 -7.36 -9.62 -14.95
C GLU A 93 -8.84 -9.87 -15.24
N GLU A 94 -9.72 -9.33 -14.40
CA GLU A 94 -11.18 -9.41 -14.57
C GLU A 94 -11.66 -8.66 -15.83
N CYS A 95 -10.83 -7.76 -16.35
CA CYS A 95 -11.09 -6.98 -17.55
C CYS A 95 -10.45 -7.56 -18.82
N GLY A 96 -9.61 -8.59 -18.71
CA GLY A 96 -8.90 -9.22 -19.84
C GLY A 96 -7.39 -8.96 -19.91
N THR A 97 -6.80 -8.36 -18.86
CA THR A 97 -5.34 -8.33 -18.72
C THR A 97 -4.84 -9.73 -18.39
N MET A 98 -3.72 -10.13 -18.99
CA MET A 98 -3.12 -11.45 -18.82
C MET A 98 -1.75 -11.30 -18.19
N TYR A 99 -1.43 -12.22 -17.28
CA TYR A 99 -0.15 -12.30 -16.61
C TYR A 99 0.49 -13.67 -16.81
N ASP A 100 1.83 -13.68 -16.86
CA ASP A 100 2.65 -14.88 -16.88
C ASP A 100 2.86 -15.36 -15.43
N GLU A 101 1.99 -16.28 -15.00
CA GLU A 101 2.06 -16.89 -13.67
C GLU A 101 3.23 -17.88 -13.54
N VAL A 102 3.89 -18.30 -14.63
CA VAL A 102 5.08 -19.16 -14.56
C VAL A 102 6.28 -18.39 -14.01
N THR A 103 6.36 -17.10 -14.33
CA THR A 103 7.41 -16.21 -13.80
C THR A 103 7.17 -15.78 -12.35
N ALA A 104 5.93 -15.92 -11.87
CA ALA A 104 5.56 -15.53 -10.53
C ALA A 104 6.25 -16.41 -9.48
N CYS A 105 6.52 -15.83 -8.32
CA CYS A 105 7.03 -16.59 -7.20
C CYS A 105 5.96 -17.57 -6.71
N ALA A 106 6.19 -18.88 -6.86
CA ALA A 106 5.28 -19.93 -6.38
C ALA A 106 4.93 -19.86 -4.88
N ILE A 107 5.70 -19.13 -4.07
CA ILE A 107 5.47 -18.99 -2.62
C ILE A 107 4.58 -17.77 -2.30
N CYS A 108 4.85 -16.62 -2.89
CA CYS A 108 4.19 -15.36 -2.51
C CYS A 108 3.44 -14.66 -3.65
N GLY A 109 3.45 -15.21 -4.86
CA GLY A 109 2.84 -14.62 -6.06
C GLY A 109 3.56 -13.38 -6.62
N ALA A 110 4.61 -12.89 -5.97
CA ALA A 110 5.34 -11.71 -6.42
C ALA A 110 6.01 -11.91 -7.80
N ASN A 111 6.28 -10.80 -8.48
CA ASN A 111 7.07 -10.74 -9.73
C ASN A 111 6.44 -11.41 -10.95
N ARG A 112 5.12 -11.62 -10.97
CA ARG A 112 4.43 -12.01 -12.21
C ARG A 112 4.59 -10.92 -13.27
N LYS A 113 4.71 -11.33 -14.53
CA LYS A 113 4.90 -10.40 -15.66
C LYS A 113 3.59 -10.18 -16.43
N GLN A 114 3.22 -8.94 -16.69
CA GLN A 114 2.09 -8.62 -17.55
C GLN A 114 2.43 -8.97 -19.01
N ILE A 115 1.51 -9.66 -19.72
CA ILE A 115 1.73 -10.17 -21.08
C ILE A 115 1.16 -9.21 -22.15
N ASN A 116 0.01 -8.63 -21.88
CA ASN A 116 -0.71 -7.73 -22.80
C ASN A 116 -0.96 -6.36 -22.13
N PRO A 117 -1.43 -5.35 -22.88
CA PRO A 117 -1.75 -4.05 -22.28
C PRO A 117 -2.78 -4.17 -21.15
N LEU A 118 -2.62 -3.33 -20.11
CA LEU A 118 -3.58 -3.25 -19.01
C LEU A 118 -4.96 -2.89 -19.57
N THR A 119 -5.90 -3.81 -19.41
CA THR A 119 -7.28 -3.65 -19.83
C THR A 119 -8.14 -3.32 -18.63
N LEU A 120 -9.01 -2.30 -18.73
CA LEU A 120 -9.89 -1.84 -17.64
C LEU A 120 -11.33 -1.55 -18.11
N MET A 121 -12.23 -1.38 -17.15
CA MET A 121 -13.58 -0.88 -17.37
C MET A 121 -13.59 0.65 -17.28
N LYS A 122 -13.96 1.34 -18.37
CA LYS A 122 -13.97 2.82 -18.43
C LYS A 122 -14.69 3.49 -17.24
N GLY A 123 -15.83 2.93 -16.84
CA GLY A 123 -16.67 3.49 -15.78
C GLY A 123 -16.12 3.30 -14.36
N SER A 124 -15.14 2.42 -14.16
CA SER A 124 -14.56 2.18 -12.84
C SER A 124 -13.37 3.06 -12.52
N VAL A 125 -12.68 3.59 -13.55
CA VAL A 125 -11.49 4.44 -13.34
C VAL A 125 -11.90 5.75 -12.66
N PRO A 126 -11.38 6.05 -11.45
CA PRO A 126 -11.72 7.26 -10.72
C PRO A 126 -11.31 8.53 -11.45
N LYS A 127 -12.02 9.63 -11.20
CA LYS A 127 -11.67 10.97 -11.69
C LYS A 127 -10.50 11.57 -10.88
N LYS A 128 -9.34 10.91 -10.93
CA LYS A 128 -8.06 11.30 -10.31
C LYS A 128 -6.94 11.18 -11.33
N ASP A 129 -5.85 11.90 -11.10
CA ASP A 129 -4.70 11.89 -12.02
C ASP A 129 -3.80 10.68 -11.82
N ILE A 130 -3.85 10.06 -10.64
CA ILE A 130 -3.25 8.77 -10.35
C ILE A 130 -4.22 7.94 -9.50
N ALA A 131 -4.35 6.67 -9.82
CA ALA A 131 -5.11 5.69 -9.06
C ALA A 131 -4.44 4.31 -9.21
N ARG A 132 -4.86 3.38 -8.38
CA ARG A 132 -4.37 2.00 -8.36
C ARG A 132 -5.58 1.06 -8.42
N THR A 133 -5.51 -0.01 -9.19
CA THR A 133 -6.51 -1.08 -9.10
C THR A 133 -6.36 -1.84 -7.79
N ILE A 134 -7.34 -2.66 -7.41
CA ILE A 134 -7.19 -3.50 -6.22
C ILE A 134 -6.03 -4.50 -6.31
N ALA A 135 -5.59 -4.87 -7.52
CA ALA A 135 -4.47 -5.78 -7.76
C ALA A 135 -3.12 -5.06 -7.95
N GLY A 136 -3.05 -3.75 -7.71
CA GLY A 136 -1.80 -2.99 -7.67
C GLY A 136 -1.37 -2.33 -8.98
N GLU A 137 -2.18 -2.42 -10.03
CA GLU A 137 -1.88 -1.76 -11.30
C GLU A 137 -2.06 -0.24 -11.17
N VAL A 138 -1.00 0.54 -11.39
CA VAL A 138 -1.02 1.99 -11.26
C VAL A 138 -1.41 2.63 -12.59
N VAL A 139 -2.43 3.47 -12.55
CA VAL A 139 -3.03 4.14 -13.71
C VAL A 139 -2.94 5.65 -13.52
N VAL A 140 -2.53 6.35 -14.57
CA VAL A 140 -2.41 7.81 -14.59
C VAL A 140 -3.20 8.44 -15.73
N SER A 141 -3.69 9.67 -15.50
CA SER A 141 -4.41 10.44 -16.50
C SER A 141 -3.51 10.89 -17.66
N GLU A 142 -4.12 11.25 -18.78
CA GLU A 142 -3.43 11.88 -19.90
C GLU A 142 -2.67 13.14 -19.46
N LYS A 143 -3.27 13.94 -18.58
CA LYS A 143 -2.67 15.16 -18.01
C LYS A 143 -1.38 14.84 -17.25
N PHE A 144 -1.42 13.82 -16.40
CA PHE A 144 -0.23 13.34 -15.68
C PHE A 144 0.86 12.91 -16.67
N ALA A 145 0.49 12.07 -17.65
CA ALA A 145 1.44 11.53 -18.63
C ALA A 145 2.09 12.63 -19.48
N ALA A 146 1.32 13.64 -19.88
CA ALA A 146 1.81 14.80 -20.60
C ALA A 146 2.80 15.62 -19.75
N ALA A 147 2.45 15.93 -18.49
CA ALA A 147 3.31 16.66 -17.58
C ALA A 147 4.64 15.93 -17.30
N PHE A 148 4.58 14.61 -17.09
CA PHE A 148 5.76 13.77 -16.87
C PHE A 148 6.72 13.83 -18.06
N LYS A 149 6.19 13.68 -19.28
CA LYS A 149 6.96 13.76 -20.53
C LYS A 149 7.52 15.16 -20.78
N GLN A 150 6.71 16.20 -20.61
CA GLN A 150 7.11 17.59 -20.85
C GLN A 150 8.28 18.01 -19.97
N ARG A 151 8.33 17.50 -18.73
CA ARG A 151 9.41 17.78 -17.78
C ARG A 151 10.63 16.87 -17.94
N GLY A 152 10.57 15.89 -18.85
CA GLY A 152 11.66 14.95 -19.08
C GLY A 152 11.99 14.08 -17.86
N LEU A 153 11.00 13.80 -17.01
CA LEU A 153 11.18 12.98 -15.82
C LEU A 153 11.55 11.54 -16.23
N LYS A 154 12.39 10.88 -15.44
CA LYS A 154 12.92 9.55 -15.73
C LYS A 154 12.45 8.52 -14.71
N GLY A 155 12.57 7.24 -15.08
CA GLY A 155 12.36 6.12 -14.15
C GLY A 155 10.98 5.49 -14.24
N ALA A 156 10.17 5.90 -15.22
CA ALA A 156 8.88 5.30 -15.50
C ALA A 156 8.66 5.05 -17.00
N LEU A 157 7.96 3.96 -17.30
CA LEU A 157 7.30 3.71 -18.57
C LEU A 157 5.84 4.13 -18.44
N LEU A 158 5.30 4.70 -19.53
CA LEU A 158 3.91 5.11 -19.65
C LEU A 158 3.28 4.32 -20.79
N GLU A 159 2.73 3.16 -20.46
CA GLU A 159 2.12 2.26 -21.43
C GLU A 159 0.63 2.55 -21.61
N PRO A 160 0.06 2.46 -22.83
CA PRO A 160 -1.36 2.71 -23.03
C PRO A 160 -2.25 1.72 -22.27
N VAL A 161 -3.24 2.22 -21.53
CA VAL A 161 -4.33 1.40 -20.99
C VAL A 161 -5.38 1.21 -22.08
N VAL A 162 -5.92 0.00 -22.20
CA VAL A 162 -7.04 -0.31 -23.08
C VAL A 162 -8.32 -0.38 -22.26
N PHE A 163 -9.42 0.14 -22.80
CA PHE A 163 -10.73 -0.13 -22.21
C PHE A 163 -11.44 -1.27 -22.92
N LYS A 164 -12.11 -2.13 -22.14
CA LYS A 164 -12.94 -3.22 -22.69
C LYS A 164 -13.97 -2.71 -23.71
N LYS A 165 -14.43 -1.47 -23.53
CA LYS A 165 -15.30 -0.75 -24.47
C LYS A 165 -14.90 0.73 -24.56
N GLY A 166 -14.70 1.22 -25.78
CA GLY A 166 -14.39 2.61 -26.10
C GLY A 166 -12.90 2.95 -26.06
N ALA A 167 -12.56 4.18 -26.45
CA ALA A 167 -11.19 4.68 -26.41
C ALA A 167 -10.76 5.03 -24.98
N SER A 168 -9.47 4.81 -24.71
CA SER A 168 -8.79 5.17 -23.47
C SER A 168 -7.75 6.26 -23.74
N ASN A 169 -7.63 7.19 -22.81
CA ASN A 169 -6.55 8.19 -22.74
C ASN A 169 -5.72 8.04 -21.46
N TYR A 170 -5.84 6.90 -20.78
CA TYR A 170 -5.08 6.59 -19.57
C TYR A 170 -3.82 5.81 -19.92
N TYR A 171 -2.83 5.91 -19.03
CA TYR A 171 -1.57 5.21 -19.13
C TYR A 171 -1.33 4.40 -17.87
N GLN A 172 -0.73 3.23 -18.01
CA GLN A 172 -0.18 2.47 -16.90
C GLN A 172 1.18 3.08 -16.57
N LEU A 173 1.38 3.44 -15.30
CA LEU A 173 2.65 3.94 -14.80
C LEU A 173 3.45 2.75 -14.25
N ILE A 174 4.54 2.40 -14.93
CA ILE A 174 5.39 1.26 -14.57
C ILE A 174 6.77 1.79 -14.22
N ALA A 175 7.29 1.48 -13.03
CA ALA A 175 8.66 1.86 -12.70
C ALA A 175 9.65 1.12 -13.61
N SER A 176 10.57 1.86 -14.23
CA SER A 176 11.65 1.29 -15.06
C SER A 176 12.94 1.05 -14.27
N THR A 177 12.93 1.38 -12.98
CA THR A 177 14.07 1.28 -12.08
C THR A 177 13.60 0.94 -10.67
N GLU A 178 14.45 0.23 -9.94
CA GLU A 178 14.16 -0.24 -8.60
C GLU A 178 15.26 0.14 -7.61
N ILE A 179 14.86 0.40 -6.37
CA ILE A 179 15.78 0.64 -5.24
C ILE A 179 15.50 -0.36 -4.12
N GLU A 180 16.50 -0.56 -3.27
CA GLU A 180 16.45 -1.55 -2.21
C GLU A 180 15.99 -0.92 -0.90
N LEU A 181 15.02 -1.53 -0.23
CA LEU A 181 14.62 -1.15 1.12
C LEU A 181 15.70 -1.57 2.11
N SER A 182 16.00 -0.70 3.06
CA SER A 182 16.81 -1.03 4.22
C SER A 182 15.99 -1.80 5.27
N HIS A 183 16.70 -2.60 6.07
CA HIS A 183 16.20 -3.28 7.27
C HIS A 183 15.56 -2.36 8.32
N HIS A 184 15.82 -1.04 8.30
CA HIS A 184 15.12 -0.08 9.17
C HIS A 184 13.69 0.23 8.70
N THR A 185 13.30 -0.19 7.49
CA THR A 185 11.89 -0.16 7.08
C THR A 185 11.10 -1.19 7.90
N VAL A 186 10.22 -0.70 8.78
CA VAL A 186 9.37 -1.55 9.61
C VAL A 186 8.13 -1.95 8.83
N VAL A 187 7.94 -3.26 8.72
CA VAL A 187 6.79 -3.90 8.08
C VAL A 187 6.21 -4.97 9.01
N GLY A 188 4.94 -5.32 8.85
CA GLY A 188 4.28 -6.29 9.72
C GLY A 188 2.80 -6.48 9.42
N GLY A 189 2.13 -7.31 10.22
CA GLY A 189 0.68 -7.51 10.17
C GLY A 189 -0.07 -6.30 10.75
N ASP A 190 0.34 -5.86 11.93
CA ASP A 190 -0.20 -4.68 12.61
C ASP A 190 0.89 -3.96 13.46
N PRO A 191 0.61 -2.81 14.09
CA PRO A 191 1.61 -2.04 14.84
C PRO A 191 2.23 -2.77 16.05
N PHE A 192 1.65 -3.90 16.48
CA PHE A 192 2.09 -4.72 17.61
C PHE A 192 2.49 -6.14 17.19
N ASP A 193 2.14 -6.55 15.97
CA ASP A 193 2.50 -7.84 15.38
C ASP A 193 3.33 -7.61 14.10
N LEU A 194 4.66 -7.61 14.28
CA LEU A 194 5.64 -7.59 13.17
C LEU A 194 5.77 -8.97 12.50
N GLY A 195 4.95 -9.94 12.92
CA GLY A 195 5.07 -11.37 12.65
C GLY A 195 5.05 -11.76 11.18
N ILE A 196 5.71 -12.90 10.97
CA ILE A 196 6.06 -13.55 9.70
C ILE A 196 4.96 -14.53 9.26
N GLU A 197 4.11 -14.94 10.21
CA GLU A 197 3.08 -15.95 10.02
C GLU A 197 1.93 -15.37 9.19
N GLY A 198 1.81 -15.84 7.96
CA GLY A 198 0.65 -15.53 7.14
C GLY A 198 -0.61 -16.24 7.66
N GLY A 199 -1.76 -15.90 7.08
CA GLY A 199 -2.99 -16.66 7.30
C GLY A 199 -2.86 -18.13 6.89
N GLU A 200 -3.42 -19.02 7.69
CA GLU A 200 -3.55 -20.43 7.31
C GLU A 200 -4.58 -20.61 6.20
N ALA A 201 -4.44 -21.69 5.43
CA ALA A 201 -5.44 -22.05 4.45
C ALA A 201 -6.78 -22.33 5.16
N LEU A 202 -7.86 -21.80 4.61
CA LEU A 202 -9.19 -21.93 5.20
C LEU A 202 -10.21 -22.29 4.12
N GLU A 203 -10.99 -23.33 4.37
CA GLU A 203 -12.13 -23.69 3.54
C GLU A 203 -13.41 -23.52 4.36
N PHE A 204 -14.40 -22.81 3.80
CA PHE A 204 -15.72 -22.72 4.40
C PHE A 204 -16.80 -22.56 3.33
N THR A 205 -18.01 -22.99 3.67
CA THR A 205 -19.18 -22.83 2.80
C THR A 205 -19.95 -21.57 3.18
N VAL A 206 -20.14 -20.65 2.25
CA VAL A 206 -21.03 -19.49 2.46
C VAL A 206 -22.50 -19.88 2.29
N SER A 207 -23.41 -19.06 2.81
CA SER A 207 -24.85 -19.26 2.64
C SER A 207 -25.20 -19.43 1.15
N GLY A 208 -25.82 -20.56 0.80
CA GLY A 208 -26.08 -20.96 -0.58
C GLY A 208 -25.25 -22.16 -1.07
N GLY A 209 -24.36 -22.70 -0.25
CA GLY A 209 -23.65 -23.95 -0.55
C GLY A 209 -22.37 -23.80 -1.38
N TYR A 210 -21.92 -22.56 -1.61
CA TYR A 210 -20.70 -22.29 -2.36
C TYR A 210 -19.46 -22.46 -1.47
N PRO A 211 -18.53 -23.36 -1.80
CA PRO A 211 -17.26 -23.45 -1.10
C PRO A 211 -16.40 -22.24 -1.42
N VAL A 212 -15.75 -21.69 -0.40
CA VAL A 212 -14.73 -20.65 -0.49
C VAL A 212 -13.45 -21.20 0.11
N GLU A 213 -12.42 -21.30 -0.73
CA GLU A 213 -11.09 -21.74 -0.34
C GLU A 213 -10.14 -20.55 -0.33
N PHE A 214 -9.50 -20.31 0.81
CA PHE A 214 -8.38 -19.41 0.96
C PHE A 214 -7.08 -20.22 0.97
N GLU A 215 -6.18 -19.88 0.07
CA GLU A 215 -4.81 -20.40 0.08
C GLU A 215 -4.07 -19.92 1.33
N LYS A 216 -3.04 -20.68 1.74
CA LYS A 216 -2.11 -20.23 2.77
C LYS A 216 -1.44 -18.94 2.32
N GLU A 217 -1.52 -17.94 3.18
CA GLU A 217 -0.92 -16.64 2.95
C GLU A 217 0.54 -16.63 3.38
N VAL A 218 1.35 -15.86 2.66
CA VAL A 218 2.77 -15.68 2.97
C VAL A 218 3.08 -14.20 3.03
N TYR A 219 3.22 -13.68 4.24
CA TYR A 219 3.53 -12.26 4.47
C TYR A 219 5.03 -11.97 4.32
N LYS A 220 5.90 -12.95 4.57
CA LYS A 220 7.34 -12.83 4.35
C LYS A 220 7.85 -13.99 3.51
N CYS A 221 8.27 -13.67 2.29
CA CYS A 221 8.79 -14.67 1.38
C CYS A 221 10.25 -15.01 1.75
N PRO A 222 10.63 -16.30 1.87
CA PRO A 222 12.01 -16.69 2.13
C PRO A 222 12.98 -16.31 1.00
N LYS A 223 12.48 -16.00 -0.21
CA LYS A 223 13.27 -15.45 -1.32
C LYS A 223 13.50 -13.93 -1.20
N GLY A 224 12.99 -13.28 -0.16
CA GLY A 224 13.14 -11.83 0.06
C GLY A 224 12.21 -10.95 -0.79
N HIS A 225 11.30 -11.52 -1.59
CA HIS A 225 10.40 -10.74 -2.44
C HIS A 225 9.40 -9.91 -1.63
N THR A 226 8.64 -10.55 -0.75
CA THR A 226 7.69 -9.89 0.16
C THR A 226 8.29 -9.87 1.55
N ILE A 227 8.31 -8.71 2.21
CA ILE A 227 8.96 -8.55 3.52
C ILE A 227 7.98 -8.39 4.69
N GLY A 228 6.70 -8.12 4.42
CA GLY A 228 5.63 -8.04 5.40
C GLY A 228 4.30 -7.67 4.75
N LEU A 229 3.21 -7.73 5.52
CA LEU A 229 1.86 -7.42 5.01
C LEU A 229 1.66 -5.92 4.79
N ASN A 230 2.01 -5.10 5.78
CA ASN A 230 1.79 -3.65 5.79
C ASN A 230 3.10 -2.89 6.04
N LEU A 231 3.22 -1.70 5.47
CA LEU A 231 4.26 -0.73 5.81
C LEU A 231 3.88 0.00 7.11
N LEU A 232 4.70 -0.12 8.14
CA LEU A 232 4.41 0.39 9.50
C LEU A 232 5.27 1.61 9.88
N SER A 233 6.37 1.89 9.17
CA SER A 233 7.20 3.08 9.34
C SER A 233 7.19 3.97 8.08
N GLU A 234 7.88 5.10 8.16
CA GLU A 234 8.46 5.71 6.95
C GLU A 234 9.40 4.69 6.28
N PRO A 235 9.52 4.64 4.95
CA PRO A 235 10.46 3.76 4.30
C PRO A 235 11.89 4.27 4.43
N TYR A 236 12.81 3.31 4.59
CA TYR A 236 14.26 3.52 4.56
C TYR A 236 14.81 2.76 3.34
N VAL A 237 15.69 3.38 2.57
CA VAL A 237 16.30 2.78 1.38
C VAL A 237 17.81 2.81 1.47
N LEU A 238 18.47 1.80 0.89
CA LEU A 238 19.92 1.83 0.73
C LEU A 238 20.31 2.91 -0.28
N ASN A 239 21.38 3.63 0.02
CA ASN A 239 21.93 4.62 -0.88
C ASN A 239 22.32 3.97 -2.22
N SER A 240 21.94 4.63 -3.30
CA SER A 240 22.13 4.15 -4.66
C SER A 240 22.40 5.33 -5.56
N GLN A 241 23.33 5.18 -6.51
CA GLN A 241 23.62 6.22 -7.51
C GLN A 241 22.41 6.56 -8.38
N LEU A 242 21.43 5.65 -8.47
CA LEU A 242 20.17 5.88 -9.16
C LEU A 242 19.36 7.01 -8.48
N ILE A 243 19.54 7.20 -7.18
CA ILE A 243 18.93 8.28 -6.40
C ILE A 243 19.65 9.58 -6.78
N GLY A 244 19.00 10.39 -7.61
CA GLY A 244 19.55 11.60 -8.22
C GLY A 244 19.62 11.55 -9.74
N GLU A 245 19.59 10.35 -10.34
CA GLU A 245 19.52 10.18 -11.78
C GLU A 245 18.07 10.03 -12.29
N TYR A 246 17.22 9.39 -11.48
CA TYR A 246 15.84 9.08 -11.82
C TYR A 246 14.83 9.77 -10.90
N ASP A 247 13.59 9.91 -11.37
CA ASP A 247 12.53 10.65 -10.68
C ASP A 247 11.41 9.77 -10.13
N PHE A 248 11.36 8.51 -10.54
CA PHE A 248 10.37 7.55 -10.12
C PHE A 248 11.00 6.17 -9.95
N PHE A 249 10.65 5.47 -8.87
CA PHE A 249 11.22 4.18 -8.52
C PHE A 249 10.15 3.26 -7.92
N ALA A 250 10.36 1.96 -8.07
CA ALA A 250 9.72 0.95 -7.23
C ALA A 250 10.72 0.38 -6.22
N SER A 251 10.27 -0.13 -5.08
CA SER A 251 11.11 -0.98 -4.24
C SER A 251 11.27 -2.37 -4.86
N LYS A 252 12.46 -2.96 -4.72
CA LYS A 252 12.69 -4.39 -5.03
C LYS A 252 11.82 -5.29 -4.15
N GLN A 253 11.91 -5.06 -2.84
CA GLN A 253 11.07 -5.70 -1.84
C GLN A 253 9.64 -5.20 -1.93
N LYS A 254 8.68 -6.07 -1.61
CA LYS A 254 7.24 -5.81 -1.73
C LYS A 254 6.57 -5.96 -0.37
N ILE A 255 5.41 -5.34 -0.25
CA ILE A 255 4.50 -5.50 0.88
C ILE A 255 3.17 -6.08 0.37
N GLY A 256 2.38 -6.66 1.27
CA GLY A 256 1.08 -7.24 0.93
C GLY A 256 1.14 -8.76 0.84
N VAL A 257 0.14 -9.35 0.18
CA VAL A 257 -0.05 -10.81 0.18
C VAL A 257 -0.71 -11.26 -1.12
N LYS A 258 -0.49 -12.52 -1.50
CA LYS A 258 -1.30 -13.20 -2.52
C LYS A 258 -2.62 -13.63 -1.90
N ARG A 259 -3.75 -13.09 -2.39
CA ARG A 259 -5.11 -13.48 -2.00
C ARG A 259 -6.04 -13.30 -3.19
N GLY A 260 -6.48 -14.39 -3.81
CA GLY A 260 -7.23 -14.30 -5.07
C GLY A 260 -6.41 -13.61 -6.16
N LEU A 261 -6.87 -12.44 -6.64
CA LEU A 261 -6.15 -11.61 -7.62
C LEU A 261 -5.18 -10.61 -6.98
N LEU A 262 -5.21 -10.44 -5.65
CA LEU A 262 -4.26 -9.59 -4.95
C LEU A 262 -2.87 -10.20 -5.03
N ARG A 263 -1.86 -9.34 -5.14
CA ARG A 263 -0.45 -9.72 -5.17
C ARG A 263 0.33 -8.77 -4.26
N PRO A 264 1.49 -9.19 -3.73
CA PRO A 264 2.42 -8.26 -3.11
C PRO A 264 2.83 -7.16 -4.09
N GLU A 265 2.86 -5.92 -3.62
CA GLU A 265 3.12 -4.72 -4.40
C GLU A 265 4.41 -4.02 -3.95
N PRO A 266 5.14 -3.35 -4.86
CA PRO A 266 6.23 -2.49 -4.47
C PRO A 266 5.73 -1.22 -3.78
N ILE A 267 6.63 -0.58 -3.05
CA ILE A 267 6.50 0.80 -2.58
C ILE A 267 7.04 1.71 -3.69
N TYR A 268 6.34 2.80 -3.97
CA TYR A 268 6.76 3.74 -5.00
C TYR A 268 7.46 4.95 -4.40
N PHE A 269 8.52 5.42 -5.06
CA PHE A 269 9.27 6.59 -4.64
C PHE A 269 9.38 7.61 -5.75
N CYS A 270 9.58 8.87 -5.38
CA CYS A 270 9.79 9.93 -6.35
C CYS A 270 10.77 11.00 -5.87
N SER A 271 11.38 11.70 -6.84
CA SER A 271 12.24 12.86 -6.59
C SER A 271 11.43 14.12 -6.22
N GLN A 272 12.14 15.16 -5.78
CA GLN A 272 11.55 16.49 -5.62
C GLN A 272 11.07 17.09 -6.95
N ALA A 273 11.72 16.80 -8.07
CA ALA A 273 11.28 17.29 -9.38
C ALA A 273 9.91 16.71 -9.77
N PHE A 274 9.70 15.43 -9.48
CA PHE A 274 8.41 14.77 -9.64
C PHE A 274 7.35 15.36 -8.71
N ARG A 275 7.66 15.57 -7.42
CA ARG A 275 6.72 16.23 -6.50
C ARG A 275 6.35 17.64 -6.97
N LYS A 276 7.32 18.42 -7.43
CA LYS A 276 7.11 19.76 -7.97
C LYS A 276 6.19 19.76 -9.19
N MET A 277 6.35 18.79 -10.10
CA MET A 277 5.41 18.57 -11.20
C MET A 277 3.99 18.41 -10.67
N ILE A 278 3.81 17.52 -9.71
CA ILE A 278 2.52 17.24 -9.11
C ILE A 278 1.88 18.51 -8.52
N GLU A 279 2.64 19.31 -7.78
CA GLU A 279 2.13 20.50 -7.09
C GLU A 279 1.76 21.61 -8.08
N GLU A 280 2.63 21.89 -9.06
CA GLU A 280 2.44 22.96 -10.05
C GLU A 280 1.30 22.64 -11.02
N GLU A 281 1.22 21.38 -11.49
CA GLU A 281 0.13 20.93 -12.36
C GLU A 281 -1.17 20.66 -11.59
N LYS A 282 -1.16 20.75 -10.26
CA LYS A 282 -2.30 20.45 -9.38
C LYS A 282 -2.90 19.08 -9.67
N LEU A 283 -2.04 18.07 -9.77
CA LEU A 283 -2.47 16.69 -9.97
C LEU A 283 -3.13 16.15 -8.68
N SER A 284 -3.88 15.06 -8.79
CA SER A 284 -4.64 14.49 -7.67
C SER A 284 -4.50 12.97 -7.57
N GLY A 285 -4.66 12.42 -6.35
CA GLY A 285 -4.69 10.97 -6.09
C GLY A 285 -3.53 10.43 -5.26
N PHE A 286 -2.64 11.28 -4.75
CA PHE A 286 -1.44 10.89 -4.02
C PHE A 286 -1.29 11.62 -2.67
N GLU A 287 -0.32 11.16 -1.89
CA GLU A 287 0.24 11.78 -0.70
C GLU A 287 1.75 11.47 -0.64
N PHE A 288 2.52 12.32 0.03
CA PHE A 288 3.96 12.16 0.16
C PHE A 288 4.34 11.91 1.61
N GLU A 289 5.23 10.94 1.81
CA GLU A 289 5.96 10.75 3.06
C GLU A 289 7.45 10.86 2.81
N ILE A 290 8.23 11.13 3.85
CA ILE A 290 9.69 11.19 3.74
C ILE A 290 10.23 9.77 3.59
N THR A 291 11.20 9.61 2.70
CA THR A 291 12.02 8.40 2.62
C THR A 291 13.41 8.72 3.11
N HIS A 292 13.91 7.90 4.03
CA HIS A 292 15.27 8.03 4.56
C HIS A 292 16.25 7.23 3.71
N ILE A 293 17.44 7.78 3.47
CA ILE A 293 18.49 7.16 2.67
C ILE A 293 19.66 6.81 3.60
N GLU A 294 20.18 5.59 3.47
CA GLU A 294 21.25 5.03 4.32
C GLU A 294 22.52 4.68 3.55
#